data_AF-A0A1F2YH85-F1
#
_entry.id   AF-A0A1F2YH85-F1
#
_cell.length_a   1.000
_cell.length_b   1.000
_cell.length_c   1.000
_cell.angle_alpha   90.00
_cell.angle_beta   90.00
_cell.angle_gamma   90.00
#
_symmetry.space_group_name_H-M   'P 1'
#
loop_
_entity.id
_entity.type
_entity.pdbx_description
1 polymer ?
#
loop_
_entity_poly.entity_id
_entity_poly.type
_entity_poly.pdbx_seq_one_letter_code
_entity_poly.pdbx_strand_id
1 'polypeptide(L)' 'MHTLLHLAPKLLLIGVTAVLFTLFILHRPGATQTSSKKSILALLVVGAAIGVVFLATQSIYVQPPSA' A
#
# COMPACT_ATOMS: atom_id res chain seq x y z
N MET A 1 16.58 14.74 -11.42
CA MET A 1 17.05 14.20 -10.12
C MET A 1 16.05 14.43 -8.99
N HIS A 2 15.31 15.56 -8.97
CA HIS A 2 14.25 15.81 -7.97
C HIS A 2 13.07 14.81 -8.01
N THR A 3 12.67 14.32 -9.18
CA THR A 3 11.52 13.42 -9.33
C THR A 3 11.72 12.06 -8.65
N LEU A 4 12.93 11.51 -8.66
CA LEU A 4 13.28 10.25 -8.01
C LEU A 4 13.23 10.36 -6.47
N LEU A 5 13.68 11.50 -5.92
CA LEU A 5 13.65 11.76 -4.48
C LEU A 5 12.22 11.87 -3.93
N HIS A 6 11.26 12.34 -4.74
CA HIS A 6 9.85 12.34 -4.35
C HIS A 6 9.14 11.00 -4.60
N LEU A 7 9.67 10.15 -5.47
CA LEU A 7 9.08 8.86 -5.80
C LEU A 7 9.47 7.77 -4.78
N ALA A 8 10.72 7.76 -4.34
CA ALA A 8 11.26 6.80 -3.37
C ALA A 8 10.42 6.68 -2.08
N PRO A 9 10.07 7.77 -1.37
CA PRO A 9 9.27 7.67 -0.14
C PRO A 9 7.84 7.18 -0.42
N LYS A 10 7.26 7.49 -1.59
CA LYS A 10 5.92 7.02 -1.98
C LYS A 10 5.91 5.51 -2.22
N LEU A 11 6.91 5.00 -2.94
CA LEU A 11 7.06 3.57 -3.17
C LEU A 11 7.35 2.80 -1.89
N LEU A 12 8.16 3.37 -0.99
CA LEU A 12 8.42 2.81 0.33
C LEU A 12 7.13 2.74 1.16
N LEU A 13 6.31 3.80 1.15
CA LEU A 13 5.02 3.81 1.84
C LEU A 13 4.11 2.69 1.33
N ILE A 14 3.97 2.53 0.00
CA ILE A 14 3.19 1.46 -0.61
C ILE A 14 3.69 0.08 -0.13
N GLY A 15 5.00 -0.13 -0.16
CA GLY A 15 5.60 -1.39 0.29
C GLY A 15 5.31 -1.69 1.77
N VAL A 16 5.48 -0.69 2.65
CA VAL A 16 5.18 -0.83 4.08
C VAL A 16 3.70 -1.13 4.31
N THR A 17 2.79 -0.42 3.65
CA THR A 17 1.34 -0.68 3.73
C THR A 17 1.01 -2.10 3.29
N ALA A 18 1.59 -2.57 2.19
CA ALA A 18 1.36 -3.92 1.68
C ALA A 18 1.81 -5.01 2.67
N VAL A 19 2.99 -4.83 3.28
CA VAL A 19 3.53 -5.76 4.28
C VAL A 19 2.68 -5.77 5.54
N LEU A 20 2.34 -4.60 6.09
CA LEU A 20 1.52 -4.49 7.29
C LEU A 20 0.12 -5.08 7.09
N PHE A 21 -0.50 -4.82 5.93
CA PHE A 21 -1.78 -5.41 5.56
C PHE A 21 -1.72 -6.94 5.48
N THR A 22 -0.67 -7.47 4.86
CA THR A 22 -0.45 -8.91 4.75
C THR A 22 -0.25 -9.55 6.12
N LEU A 23 0.57 -8.93 6.98
CA LEU A 23 0.79 -9.40 8.36
C LEU A 23 -0.49 -9.37 9.19
N PHE A 24 -1.29 -8.31 9.03
CA PHE A 24 -2.58 -8.17 9.71
C PHE A 24 -3.54 -9.29 9.33
N ILE A 25 -3.67 -9.60 8.04
CA ILE A 25 -4.53 -10.71 7.60
C ILE A 25 -4.00 -12.05 8.06
N LEU A 26 -2.68 -12.26 8.03
CA LEU A 26 -2.07 -13.51 8.46
C LEU A 26 -2.23 -13.77 9.96
N HIS A 27 -2.18 -12.72 10.79
CA HIS A 27 -2.36 -12.81 12.25
C HIS A 27 -3.81 -12.61 12.69
N ARG A 28 -4.75 -12.35 11.77
CA ARG A 28 -6.14 -12.12 12.12
C ARG A 28 -6.73 -13.38 12.77
N PRO A 29 -7.20 -13.32 14.02
CA PRO A 29 -7.82 -14.47 14.67
C PRO A 29 -9.07 -14.90 13.89
N GLY A 30 -9.17 -16.19 13.56
CA GLY A 30 -10.25 -16.75 12.75
C GLY A 30 -10.03 -16.68 11.23
N ALA A 31 -8.89 -16.16 10.75
CA ALA A 31 -8.53 -16.32 9.35
C ALA A 31 -8.19 -17.80 9.08
N THR A 32 -8.82 -18.39 8.07
CA THR A 32 -8.37 -19.66 7.49
C THR A 32 -6.92 -19.48 7.09
N GLN A 33 -6.01 -20.23 7.72
CA GLN A 33 -4.57 -20.06 7.60
C GLN A 33 -4.10 -20.35 6.17
N THR A 34 -4.22 -19.37 5.27
CA THR A 34 -3.79 -19.49 3.87
C THR A 34 -2.32 -19.11 3.76
N SER A 35 -1.45 -19.90 4.39
CA SER A 35 0.02 -19.75 4.32
C SER A 35 0.61 -20.16 2.96
N SER A 36 -0.23 -20.33 1.94
CA SER A 36 0.26 -20.61 0.58
C SER A 36 0.93 -19.37 0.02
N LYS A 37 2.10 -19.54 -0.60
CA LYS A 37 2.88 -18.46 -1.25
C LYS A 37 2.02 -17.63 -2.22
N LYS A 38 1.06 -18.28 -2.90
CA LYS A 38 0.11 -17.61 -3.81
C LYS A 38 -0.85 -16.66 -3.07
N SER A 39 -1.31 -17.05 -1.88
CA SER A 39 -2.18 -16.21 -1.06
C SER A 39 -1.43 -15.00 -0.50
N ILE A 40 -0.19 -15.19 -0.03
CA ILE A 40 0.65 -14.10 0.47
C ILE A 40 0.95 -13.10 -0.65
N LEU A 41 1.27 -13.58 -1.85
CA LEU A 41 1.47 -12.71 -3.01
C LEU A 41 0.21 -11.93 -3.36
N ALA A 42 -0.96 -12.57 -3.34
CA ALA A 42 -2.24 -11.90 -3.57
C ALA A 42 -2.51 -10.80 -2.53
N LEU A 43 -2.22 -11.05 -1.26
CA LEU A 43 -2.36 -10.06 -0.18
C LEU A 43 -1.42 -8.87 -0.36
N LEU A 44 -0.17 -9.11 -0.77
CA LEU A 44 0.77 -8.04 -1.08
C LEU A 44 0.29 -7.18 -2.25
N VAL A 45 -0.25 -7.79 -3.31
CA VAL A 45 -0.82 -7.06 -4.45
C VAL A 45 -2.01 -6.20 -4.01
N VAL A 46 -2.91 -6.74 -3.18
CA VAL A 46 -4.05 -5.99 -2.65
C VAL A 46 -3.57 -4.81 -1.78
N GLY A 47 -2.64 -5.06 -0.87
CA GLY A 47 -2.09 -4.01 -0.01
C GLY A 47 -1.34 -2.92 -0.81
N ALA A 48 -0.65 -3.29 -1.89
CA ALA A 48 -0.03 -2.34 -2.79
C ALA A 48 -1.08 -1.49 -3.54
N ALA A 49 -2.17 -2.11 -4.02
CA ALA A 49 -3.27 -1.39 -4.65
C ALA A 49 -3.91 -0.38 -3.70
N ILE A 50 -4.12 -0.75 -2.42
CA ILE A 50 -4.59 0.18 -1.38
C ILE A 50 -3.64 1.37 -1.21
N GLY A 51 -2.33 1.11 -1.15
CA GLY A 51 -1.32 2.17 -1.05
C GLY A 51 -1.34 3.12 -2.26
N VAL A 52 -1.52 2.60 -3.47
CA VAL A 52 -1.66 3.40 -4.70
C VAL A 52 -2.90 4.29 -4.65
N VAL A 53 -4.05 3.73 -4.25
CA VAL A 53 -5.30 4.50 -4.10
C VAL A 53 -5.11 5.61 -3.07
N PHE A 54 -4.50 5.33 -1.93
CA PHE A 54 -4.23 6.33 -0.90
C PHE A 54 -3.38 7.49 -1.44
N LEU A 55 -2.30 7.19 -2.17
CA LEU A 55 -1.46 8.19 -2.81
C LEU A 55 -2.20 9.00 -3.88
N ALA A 56 -3.05 8.36 -4.67
CA ALA A 56 -3.88 9.05 -5.66
C ALA A 56 -4.85 10.01 -4.97
N THR A 57 -5.49 9.60 -3.88
CA THR A 57 -6.41 10.44 -3.10
C THR A 57 -5.71 11.67 -2.53
N GLN A 58 -4.50 11.53 -1.98
CA GLN A 58 -3.71 12.68 -1.49
C GLN A 58 -3.43 13.71 -2.59
N SER A 59 -3.27 13.30 -3.86
CA SER A 59 -3.09 14.26 -4.96
C SER A 59 -4.33 15.12 -5.25
N ILE A 60 -5.53 14.64 -4.90
CA ILE A 60 -6.79 15.35 -5.13
C ILE A 60 -7.00 16.42 -4.05
N TYR A 61 -6.69 16.11 -2.80
CA TYR A 61 -6.91 17.02 -1.67
C TYR A 61 -5.82 18.08 -1.48
N VAL A 62 -4.64 17.91 -2.07
CA VAL A 62 -3.53 18.87 -1.96
C VAL A 62 -3.58 19.95 -3.06
N GLN A 63 -4.67 20.04 -3.84
CA GLN A 63 -4.86 21.15 -4.76
C GLN A 63 -5.02 22.46 -3.97
N PRO A 64 -4.11 23.46 -4.12
CA PRO A 64 -4.33 24.77 -3.53
C PRO A 64 -5.60 25.37 -4.15
N PRO A 65 -6.39 26.14 -3.38
CA PRO A 65 -7.54 26.85 -3.94
C PRO A 65 -7.05 27.66 -5.14
N SER A 66 -7.62 27.40 -6.31
CA SER A 66 -7.35 28.18 -7.52
C SER A 66 -7.81 29.61 -7.27
N ALA A 67 -6.85 30.49 -6.96
CA ALA A 67 -7.04 31.93 -6.91
C ALA A 67 -7.02 32.53 -8.31
#